data_AF-A0A1W6ZFN4-F1
#
_entry.id   AF-A0A1W6ZFN4-F1
#
_cell.length_a   1.000
_cell.length_b   1.000
_cell.length_c   1.000
_cell.angle_alpha   90.00
_cell.angle_beta   90.00
_cell.angle_gamma   90.00
#
_symmetry.space_group_name_H-M   'P 1'
#
loop_
_entity.id
_entity.type
_entity.pdbx_description
1 polymer ?
#
loop_
_entity_poly.entity_id
_entity_poly.type
_entity_poly.pdbx_seq_one_letter_code
_entity_poly.pdbx_strand_id
1 'polypeptide(L)'
;MSQNPNPFLRGYWNLKIVRTLSISYEDGSPHVWRNIHPSQQHLCDAALVSSPCIITSDFAVVRTGTEPVGAALIAECDAAEGGSGEGMVGAVVYAIHGDDFDGRPVHIGDTYSAEAAREVVQRLSFETGYYSRCWEISSAHISRETGQYLANLADLATPEAFLFIAFRIPYSPAIGVKLISTPWTDQHLQDVEGIAAEQLRQEHRSKGMPDELAQILELAGQADVRILILDADAPVLPGLSLAGE
;
A
#
# COMPACT_ATOMS: atom_id res chain seq x y z
N MET A 1 -6.34 15.35 9.22
CA MET A 1 -5.08 15.98 8.80
C MET A 1 -4.01 14.90 8.93
N SER A 2 -3.69 14.19 7.85
CA SER A 2 -2.54 13.29 7.84
C SER A 2 -1.29 14.17 7.92
N GLN A 3 -0.64 14.16 9.07
CA GLN A 3 0.68 14.76 9.29
C GLN A 3 1.66 14.06 8.35
N ASN A 4 2.38 14.85 7.54
CA ASN A 4 3.33 14.46 6.49
C ASN A 4 3.52 12.94 6.30
N PRO A 5 2.86 12.31 5.31
CA PRO A 5 3.15 10.93 4.96
C PRO A 5 4.64 10.80 4.63
N ASN A 6 5.24 9.69 5.03
CA ASN A 6 6.64 9.38 4.76
C ASN A 6 6.95 9.65 3.27
N PRO A 7 7.90 10.56 2.95
CA PRO A 7 8.05 11.10 1.58
C PRO A 7 8.58 10.06 0.58
N PHE A 8 9.06 8.91 1.07
CA PHE A 8 9.46 7.79 0.23
C PHE A 8 8.30 6.88 -0.19
N LEU A 9 7.11 7.05 0.40
CA LEU A 9 5.92 6.31 -0.02
C LEU A 9 5.53 6.75 -1.44
N ARG A 10 5.24 5.77 -2.31
CA ARG A 10 4.75 5.99 -3.67
C ARG A 10 3.61 5.06 -3.98
N GLY A 11 2.81 5.49 -4.95
CA GLY A 11 1.72 4.70 -5.51
C GLY A 11 0.58 4.54 -4.52
N TYR A 12 -0.08 3.40 -4.62
CA TYR A 12 -1.18 3.02 -3.74
C TYR A 12 -0.67 2.05 -2.69
N TRP A 13 -1.12 2.25 -1.45
CA TRP A 13 -0.82 1.36 -0.32
C TRP A 13 -2.12 0.87 0.31
N ASN A 14 -2.04 -0.08 1.25
CA ASN A 14 -3.21 -0.75 1.85
C ASN A 14 -4.20 -1.31 0.81
N LEU A 15 -3.67 -1.94 -0.24
CA LEU A 15 -4.49 -2.48 -1.33
C LEU A 15 -5.49 -3.51 -0.80
N LYS A 16 -6.77 -3.32 -1.16
CA LYS A 16 -7.87 -4.23 -0.83
C LYS A 16 -8.69 -4.56 -2.06
N ILE A 17 -9.08 -5.82 -2.18
CA ILE A 17 -9.99 -6.29 -3.22
C ILE A 17 -11.38 -6.40 -2.59
N VAL A 18 -12.35 -5.73 -3.18
CA VAL A 18 -13.76 -5.78 -2.75
C VAL A 18 -14.59 -6.39 -3.88
N ARG A 19 -15.35 -7.44 -3.55
CA ARG A 19 -16.27 -8.08 -4.49
C ARG A 19 -17.59 -7.31 -4.48
N THR A 20 -17.92 -6.70 -5.61
CA THR A 20 -19.02 -5.77 -5.78
C THR A 20 -19.92 -6.22 -6.91
N LEU A 21 -21.22 -5.95 -6.79
CA LEU A 21 -22.23 -6.23 -7.79
C LEU A 21 -22.57 -4.95 -8.54
N SER A 22 -22.57 -5.01 -9.87
CA SER A 22 -23.23 -4.02 -10.72
C SER A 22 -24.69 -4.44 -10.84
N ILE A 23 -25.61 -3.58 -10.39
CA ILE A 23 -27.03 -3.91 -10.31
C ILE A 23 -27.83 -2.90 -11.13
N SER A 24 -28.67 -3.41 -12.03
CA SER A 24 -29.63 -2.61 -12.81
C SER A 24 -31.00 -2.65 -12.16
N TYR A 25 -31.71 -1.52 -12.21
CA TYR A 25 -33.13 -1.44 -11.87
C TYR A 25 -34.01 -1.75 -13.08
N GLU A 26 -35.21 -2.28 -12.87
CA GLU A 26 -36.16 -2.56 -13.94
C GLU A 26 -36.67 -1.28 -14.63
N ASP A 27 -36.69 -0.15 -13.91
CA ASP A 27 -37.15 1.14 -14.40
C ASP A 27 -36.14 1.86 -15.31
N GLY A 28 -34.97 1.25 -15.56
CA GLY A 28 -33.91 1.83 -16.39
C GLY A 28 -33.09 2.91 -15.69
N SER A 29 -33.22 3.06 -14.37
CA SER A 29 -32.36 3.92 -13.57
C SER A 29 -30.88 3.53 -13.69
N PRO A 30 -29.93 4.47 -13.42
CA PRO A 30 -28.50 4.17 -13.46
C PRO A 30 -28.14 2.97 -12.60
N HIS A 31 -27.15 2.21 -13.05
CA HIS A 31 -26.65 1.06 -12.29
C HIS A 31 -26.08 1.52 -10.96
N VAL A 32 -26.29 0.70 -9.93
CA VAL A 32 -25.69 0.88 -8.62
C VAL A 32 -24.66 -0.20 -8.33
N TRP A 33 -23.65 0.19 -7.56
CA TRP A 33 -22.60 -0.71 -7.10
C TRP A 33 -22.84 -1.03 -5.64
N ARG A 34 -22.97 -2.32 -5.32
CA ARG A 34 -23.19 -2.78 -3.94
C ARG A 34 -22.32 -3.96 -3.59
N ASN A 35 -21.84 -3.97 -2.36
CA ASN A 35 -21.16 -5.14 -1.82
C ASN A 35 -22.16 -6.29 -1.70
N ILE A 36 -21.71 -7.52 -1.94
CA ILE A 36 -22.51 -8.69 -1.60
C ILE A 36 -22.60 -8.83 -0.07
N HIS A 37 -23.78 -9.16 0.42
CA HIS A 37 -23.97 -9.41 1.85
C HIS A 37 -23.00 -10.49 2.37
N PRO A 38 -22.38 -10.34 3.56
CA PRO A 38 -21.41 -11.29 4.10
C PRO A 38 -21.87 -12.76 4.11
N SER A 39 -23.16 -13.02 4.40
CA SER A 39 -23.72 -14.38 4.40
C SER A 39 -23.67 -15.07 3.03
N GLN A 40 -23.50 -14.32 1.94
CA GLN A 40 -23.54 -14.79 0.56
C GLN A 40 -22.18 -14.75 -0.15
N GLN A 41 -21.09 -14.39 0.55
CA GLN A 41 -19.75 -14.33 -0.05
C GLN A 41 -19.26 -15.67 -0.63
N HIS A 42 -19.80 -16.80 -0.14
CA HIS A 42 -19.49 -18.14 -0.61
C HIS A 42 -20.07 -18.46 -2.00
N LEU A 43 -21.03 -17.68 -2.50
CA LEU A 43 -21.65 -17.91 -3.80
C LEU A 43 -20.67 -17.60 -4.93
N CYS A 44 -20.61 -18.46 -5.94
CA CYS A 44 -19.76 -18.25 -7.12
C CYS A 44 -20.32 -17.16 -8.05
N ASP A 45 -19.45 -16.49 -8.83
CA ASP A 45 -19.85 -15.36 -9.69
C ASP A 45 -20.97 -15.74 -10.67
N ALA A 46 -20.88 -16.93 -11.26
CA ALA A 46 -21.85 -17.43 -12.24
C ALA A 46 -23.27 -17.60 -11.65
N ALA A 47 -23.40 -17.84 -10.35
CA ALA A 47 -24.70 -17.94 -9.68
C ALA A 47 -25.31 -16.57 -9.36
N LEU A 48 -24.49 -15.51 -9.37
CA LEU A 48 -24.94 -14.16 -9.06
C LEU A 48 -25.37 -13.40 -10.31
N VAL A 49 -24.68 -13.58 -11.42
CA VAL A 49 -25.01 -12.89 -12.69
C VAL A 49 -26.43 -13.25 -13.13
N SER A 50 -27.21 -12.24 -13.51
CA SER A 50 -28.61 -12.34 -13.91
C SER A 50 -29.58 -12.80 -12.81
N SER A 51 -29.12 -12.86 -11.56
CA SER A 51 -29.98 -13.18 -10.42
C SER A 51 -30.67 -11.92 -9.87
N PRO A 52 -31.96 -12.00 -9.48
CA PRO A 52 -32.64 -10.90 -8.82
C PRO A 52 -32.07 -10.67 -7.42
N CYS A 53 -32.08 -9.43 -6.94
CA CYS A 53 -31.54 -9.07 -5.64
C CYS A 53 -32.34 -7.97 -4.95
N ILE A 54 -32.25 -7.95 -3.62
CA ILE A 54 -32.69 -6.85 -2.78
C ILE A 54 -31.49 -5.91 -2.60
N ILE A 55 -31.70 -4.62 -2.86
CA ILE A 55 -30.69 -3.57 -2.83
C ILE A 55 -30.94 -2.70 -1.60
N THR A 56 -29.91 -2.48 -0.78
CA THR A 56 -29.94 -1.50 0.32
C THR A 56 -28.99 -0.33 0.01
N SER A 57 -28.84 0.61 0.94
CA SER A 57 -27.82 1.66 0.87
C SER A 57 -26.39 1.08 0.79
N ASP A 58 -26.13 -0.01 1.52
CA ASP A 58 -24.76 -0.47 1.81
C ASP A 58 -24.40 -1.80 1.14
N PHE A 59 -25.39 -2.66 0.89
CA PHE A 59 -25.17 -4.01 0.37
C PHE A 59 -26.31 -4.47 -0.54
N ALA A 60 -26.14 -5.66 -1.11
CA ALA A 60 -27.19 -6.35 -1.83
C ALA A 60 -27.28 -7.81 -1.41
N VAL A 61 -28.50 -8.33 -1.39
CA VAL A 61 -28.83 -9.72 -1.09
C VAL A 61 -29.39 -10.38 -2.34
N VAL A 62 -28.68 -11.37 -2.88
CA VAL A 62 -29.05 -12.06 -4.12
C VAL A 62 -30.03 -13.19 -3.83
N ARG A 63 -31.14 -13.24 -4.55
CA ARG A 63 -32.10 -14.35 -4.48
C ARG A 63 -31.57 -15.48 -5.36
N THR A 64 -30.90 -16.44 -4.74
CA THR A 64 -30.23 -17.53 -5.47
C THR A 64 -31.12 -18.76 -5.49
N GLY A 65 -31.48 -19.24 -6.69
CA GLY A 65 -32.36 -20.40 -6.84
C GLY A 65 -33.81 -20.14 -6.41
N THR A 66 -34.50 -21.20 -5.95
CA THR A 66 -35.91 -21.15 -5.54
C THR A 66 -36.11 -21.01 -4.03
N GLU A 67 -35.04 -21.06 -3.24
CA GLU A 67 -35.16 -20.93 -1.79
C GLU A 67 -35.40 -19.47 -1.39
N PRO A 68 -36.38 -19.21 -0.51
CA PRO A 68 -36.65 -17.86 -0.06
C PRO A 68 -35.48 -17.33 0.79
N VAL A 69 -35.22 -16.04 0.66
CA VAL A 69 -34.28 -15.33 1.53
C VAL A 69 -34.77 -15.47 2.98
N GLY A 70 -33.86 -15.85 3.88
CA GLY A 70 -34.20 -16.05 5.29
C GLY A 70 -34.79 -14.79 5.92
N ALA A 71 -35.82 -14.95 6.77
CA ALA A 71 -36.56 -13.84 7.37
C ALA A 71 -35.66 -12.84 8.13
N ALA A 72 -34.57 -13.30 8.73
CA ALA A 72 -33.59 -12.43 9.39
C ALA A 72 -32.90 -11.46 8.42
N LEU A 73 -32.55 -11.94 7.22
CA LEU A 73 -31.89 -11.13 6.19
C LEU A 73 -32.85 -10.10 5.59
N ILE A 74 -34.13 -10.48 5.43
CA ILE A 74 -35.18 -9.57 4.99
C ILE A 74 -35.36 -8.45 6.02
N ALA A 75 -35.47 -8.80 7.31
CA ALA A 75 -35.59 -7.82 8.38
C ALA A 75 -34.38 -6.86 8.44
N GLU A 76 -33.17 -7.36 8.15
CA GLU A 76 -31.97 -6.53 8.03
C GLU A 76 -32.03 -5.57 6.84
N CYS A 77 -32.50 -6.04 5.67
CA CYS A 77 -32.73 -5.17 4.52
C CYS A 77 -33.77 -4.09 4.80
N ASP A 78 -34.86 -4.41 5.50
CA ASP A 78 -35.93 -3.47 5.83
C ASP A 78 -35.48 -2.43 6.87
N ALA A 79 -34.55 -2.80 7.74
CA ALA A 79 -33.95 -1.91 8.73
C ALA A 79 -32.88 -0.98 8.14
N ALA A 80 -32.42 -1.21 6.91
CA ALA A 80 -31.39 -0.39 6.28
C ALA A 80 -31.88 1.04 5.97
N GLU A 81 -31.00 2.02 6.18
CA GLU A 81 -31.33 3.42 5.91
C GLU A 81 -31.61 3.67 4.42
N GLY A 82 -32.63 4.49 4.13
CA GLY A 82 -33.02 4.79 2.74
C GLY A 82 -33.95 3.77 2.08
N GLY A 83 -34.28 2.67 2.78
CA GLY A 83 -35.21 1.64 2.30
C GLY A 83 -34.57 0.64 1.34
N SER A 84 -35.26 -0.48 1.12
CA SER A 84 -34.82 -1.54 0.22
C SER A 84 -35.49 -1.42 -1.15
N GLY A 85 -34.74 -1.73 -2.21
CA GLY A 85 -35.23 -1.80 -3.59
C GLY A 85 -35.02 -3.19 -4.19
N GLU A 86 -35.57 -3.43 -5.37
CA GLU A 86 -35.31 -4.64 -6.15
C GLU A 86 -34.53 -4.30 -7.42
N GLY A 87 -33.70 -5.24 -7.86
CA GLY A 87 -33.01 -5.14 -9.14
C GLY A 87 -32.39 -6.46 -9.57
N MET A 88 -31.61 -6.41 -10.64
CA MET A 88 -30.97 -7.56 -11.25
C MET A 88 -29.46 -7.36 -11.32
N VAL A 89 -28.70 -8.38 -10.94
CA VAL A 89 -27.25 -8.34 -11.03
C VAL A 89 -26.81 -8.44 -12.50
N GLY A 90 -26.18 -7.38 -13.01
CA GLY A 90 -25.63 -7.34 -14.36
C GLY A 90 -24.22 -7.93 -14.46
N ALA A 91 -23.37 -7.67 -13.46
CA ALA A 91 -22.01 -8.18 -13.42
C ALA A 91 -21.50 -8.31 -11.98
N VAL A 92 -20.56 -9.24 -11.78
CA VAL A 92 -19.72 -9.30 -10.58
C VAL A 92 -18.37 -8.69 -10.92
N VAL A 93 -17.93 -7.75 -10.10
CA VAL A 93 -16.69 -7.00 -10.28
C VAL A 93 -15.85 -7.09 -9.02
N TYR A 94 -14.55 -7.23 -9.20
CA TYR A 94 -13.57 -7.19 -8.13
C TYR A 94 -12.86 -5.84 -8.19
N ALA A 95 -13.37 -4.91 -7.39
CA ALA A 95 -12.91 -3.54 -7.30
C ALA A 95 -11.69 -3.44 -6.39
N ILE A 96 -10.60 -2.93 -6.92
CA ILE A 96 -9.34 -2.73 -6.21
C ILE A 96 -9.35 -1.32 -5.64
N HIS A 97 -9.18 -1.22 -4.33
CA HIS A 97 -9.03 0.05 -3.62
C HIS A 97 -7.67 0.09 -2.95
N GLY A 98 -7.22 1.29 -2.61
CA GLY A 98 -6.07 1.52 -1.77
C GLY A 98 -6.11 2.94 -1.22
N ASP A 99 -5.04 3.35 -0.57
CA ASP A 99 -4.85 4.71 -0.13
C ASP A 99 -3.85 5.40 -1.07
N ASP A 100 -4.13 6.65 -1.45
CA ASP A 100 -3.21 7.47 -2.23
C ASP A 100 -2.05 8.02 -1.37
N PHE A 101 -1.19 8.83 -1.98
CA PHE A 101 -0.06 9.46 -1.28
C PHE A 101 -0.48 10.30 -0.06
N ASP A 102 -1.65 10.95 -0.11
CA ASP A 102 -2.18 11.75 1.00
C ASP A 102 -2.84 10.89 2.09
N GLY A 103 -2.89 9.57 1.90
CA GLY A 103 -3.59 8.61 2.74
C GLY A 103 -5.12 8.64 2.55
N ARG A 104 -5.60 9.11 1.39
CA ARG A 104 -7.03 9.13 1.07
C ARG A 104 -7.43 7.81 0.42
N PRO A 105 -8.54 7.19 0.85
CA PRO A 105 -9.06 6.01 0.19
C PRO A 105 -9.46 6.34 -1.26
N VAL A 106 -8.98 5.55 -2.21
CA VAL A 106 -9.22 5.70 -3.64
C VAL A 106 -9.59 4.37 -4.28
N HIS A 107 -10.42 4.43 -5.31
CA HIS A 107 -10.66 3.32 -6.23
C HIS A 107 -9.56 3.34 -7.30
N ILE A 108 -8.92 2.20 -7.52
CA ILE A 108 -7.77 2.05 -8.41
C ILE A 108 -8.21 1.44 -9.74
N GLY A 109 -9.09 0.46 -9.70
CA GLY A 109 -9.61 -0.16 -10.90
C GLY A 109 -10.47 -1.39 -10.63
N ASP A 110 -11.10 -1.86 -11.70
CA ASP A 110 -12.03 -2.97 -11.68
C ASP A 110 -11.48 -4.14 -12.49
N THR A 111 -11.73 -5.35 -12.00
CA THR A 111 -11.45 -6.60 -12.72
C THR A 111 -12.67 -7.51 -12.67
N TYR A 112 -12.73 -8.48 -13.59
CA TYR A 112 -13.89 -9.36 -13.75
C TYR A 112 -13.66 -10.79 -13.20
N SER A 113 -12.59 -10.99 -12.42
CA SER A 113 -12.36 -12.21 -11.65
C SER A 113 -11.49 -11.95 -10.43
N ALA A 114 -11.64 -12.78 -9.39
CA ALA A 114 -10.80 -12.70 -8.20
C ALA A 114 -9.32 -12.90 -8.51
N GLU A 115 -9.01 -13.78 -9.45
CA GLU A 115 -7.65 -14.12 -9.88
C GLU A 115 -6.99 -12.91 -10.55
N ALA A 116 -7.70 -12.24 -11.47
CA ALA A 116 -7.19 -11.05 -12.14
C ALA A 116 -6.97 -9.90 -11.13
N ALA A 117 -7.89 -9.73 -10.17
CA ALA A 117 -7.74 -8.74 -9.10
C ALA A 117 -6.46 -9.00 -8.28
N ARG A 118 -6.25 -10.25 -7.87
CA ARG A 118 -5.06 -10.66 -7.11
C ARG A 118 -3.78 -10.43 -7.90
N GLU A 119 -3.77 -10.72 -9.20
CA GLU A 119 -2.60 -10.50 -10.06
C GLU A 119 -2.28 -9.00 -10.20
N VAL A 120 -3.30 -8.14 -10.35
CA VAL A 120 -3.10 -6.67 -10.36
C VAL A 120 -2.56 -6.20 -9.02
N VAL A 121 -3.15 -6.63 -7.90
CA VAL A 121 -2.64 -6.29 -6.56
C VAL A 121 -1.20 -6.76 -6.40
N GLN A 122 -0.86 -7.99 -6.79
CA GLN A 122 0.50 -8.51 -6.71
C GLN A 122 1.51 -7.64 -7.50
N ARG A 123 1.13 -7.17 -8.69
CA ARG A 123 1.96 -6.27 -9.50
C ARG A 123 2.10 -4.88 -8.87
N LEU A 124 1.05 -4.39 -8.22
CA LEU A 124 1.04 -3.11 -7.51
C LEU A 124 1.73 -3.17 -6.13
N SER A 125 1.80 -4.34 -5.49
CA SER A 125 2.42 -4.53 -4.17
C SER A 125 3.96 -4.57 -4.21
N PHE A 126 4.57 -4.50 -5.40
CA PHE A 126 6.02 -4.35 -5.57
C PHE A 126 6.89 -5.47 -4.95
N GLU A 127 6.33 -6.65 -4.67
CA GLU A 127 7.03 -7.76 -4.00
C GLU A 127 8.20 -8.32 -4.84
N THR A 128 8.06 -8.28 -6.17
CA THR A 128 9.10 -8.68 -7.13
C THR A 128 9.39 -7.51 -8.07
N GLY A 129 10.60 -7.46 -8.65
CA GLY A 129 11.20 -6.30 -9.33
C GLY A 129 10.52 -5.73 -10.59
N TYR A 130 9.20 -5.86 -10.71
CA TYR A 130 8.39 -5.27 -11.78
C TYR A 130 8.33 -3.74 -11.71
N TYR A 131 8.56 -3.13 -10.55
CA TYR A 131 8.78 -1.69 -10.41
C TYR A 131 9.94 -1.39 -9.44
N SER A 132 10.66 -0.31 -9.72
CA SER A 132 11.90 0.05 -9.05
C SER A 132 11.64 0.54 -7.62
N ARG A 133 12.12 -0.19 -6.61
CA ARG A 133 12.22 0.25 -5.20
C ARG A 133 13.45 1.12 -4.96
N CYS A 134 13.82 1.90 -5.97
CA CYS A 134 15.02 2.73 -5.95
C CYS A 134 14.65 4.21 -5.95
N TRP A 135 15.34 4.97 -5.11
CA TRP A 135 15.26 6.41 -5.05
C TRP A 135 16.61 7.04 -5.32
N GLU A 136 16.58 8.17 -6.00
CA GLU A 136 17.70 9.07 -6.17
C GLU A 136 17.20 10.47 -5.76
N ILE A 137 17.81 11.02 -4.72
CA ILE A 137 17.38 12.29 -4.11
C ILE A 137 18.60 13.17 -3.87
N SER A 138 18.35 14.49 -3.74
CA SER A 138 19.40 15.46 -3.52
C SER A 138 20.25 15.13 -2.28
N SER A 139 21.57 15.23 -2.38
CA SER A 139 22.44 15.19 -1.20
C SER A 139 22.24 16.40 -0.27
N ALA A 140 21.45 17.41 -0.65
CA ALA A 140 21.10 18.55 0.19
C ALA A 140 20.28 18.17 1.46
N HIS A 141 19.75 16.94 1.52
CA HIS A 141 19.07 16.42 2.71
C HIS A 141 20.01 16.00 3.84
N ILE A 142 21.32 15.98 3.60
CA ILE A 142 22.32 15.66 4.62
C ILE A 142 23.42 16.71 4.67
N SER A 143 23.96 16.95 5.87
CA SER A 143 25.12 17.81 6.03
C SER A 143 26.35 17.22 5.32
N ARG A 144 27.34 18.08 5.07
CA ARG A 144 28.63 17.66 4.50
C ARG A 144 29.34 16.62 5.39
N GLU A 145 29.23 16.75 6.71
CA GLU A 145 29.84 15.85 7.68
C GLU A 145 29.21 14.46 7.60
N THR A 146 27.89 14.40 7.50
CA THR A 146 27.15 13.15 7.28
C THR A 146 27.44 12.54 5.91
N GLY A 147 27.59 13.37 4.88
CA GLY A 147 28.02 12.92 3.56
C GLY A 147 29.40 12.25 3.61
N GLN A 148 30.34 12.83 4.36
CA GLN A 148 31.65 12.23 4.58
C GLN A 148 31.58 10.94 5.40
N TYR A 149 30.73 10.88 6.43
CA TYR A 149 30.48 9.67 7.21
C TYR A 149 29.98 8.53 6.30
N LEU A 150 28.98 8.80 5.45
CA LEU A 150 28.43 7.81 4.53
C LEU A 150 29.45 7.38 3.46
N ALA A 151 30.24 8.32 2.95
CA ALA A 151 31.34 8.04 2.02
C ALA A 151 32.40 7.12 2.65
N ASN A 152 32.74 7.35 3.92
CA ASN A 152 33.66 6.47 4.65
C ASN A 152 33.07 5.07 4.85
N LEU A 153 31.76 4.95 5.12
CA LEU A 153 31.08 3.65 5.19
C LEU A 153 31.07 2.92 3.85
N ALA A 154 31.04 3.64 2.73
CA ALA A 154 31.12 3.06 1.39
C ALA A 154 32.53 2.55 1.04
N ASP A 155 33.56 3.14 1.63
CA ASP A 155 34.97 2.77 1.42
C ASP A 155 35.44 1.66 2.39
N LEU A 156 34.73 1.47 3.51
CA LEU A 156 35.03 0.50 4.56
C LEU A 156 34.02 -0.66 4.55
N ALA A 157 34.33 -1.74 5.26
CA ALA A 157 33.30 -2.75 5.55
C ALA A 157 32.26 -2.15 6.50
N THR A 158 31.01 -2.02 6.04
CA THR A 158 29.90 -1.54 6.88
C THR A 158 29.78 -2.44 8.13
N PRO A 159 29.68 -1.87 9.34
CA PRO A 159 29.48 -2.66 10.55
C PRO A 159 28.27 -3.60 10.43
N GLU A 160 28.34 -4.77 11.06
CA GLU A 160 27.22 -5.70 11.14
C GLU A 160 25.97 -5.03 11.76
N ALA A 161 24.79 -5.60 11.56
CA ALA A 161 23.51 -5.14 12.16
C ALA A 161 23.01 -3.74 11.74
N PHE A 162 23.66 -3.06 10.78
CA PHE A 162 23.12 -1.83 10.20
C PHE A 162 21.92 -2.05 9.27
N LEU A 163 21.75 -3.27 8.77
CA LEU A 163 20.76 -3.62 7.73
C LEU A 163 20.85 -2.73 6.49
N PHE A 164 22.03 -2.18 6.18
CA PHE A 164 22.30 -1.58 4.88
C PHE A 164 23.78 -1.73 4.51
N ILE A 165 24.08 -1.49 3.24
CA ILE A 165 25.43 -1.40 2.70
C ILE A 165 25.56 -0.10 1.92
N ALA A 166 26.55 0.72 2.25
CA ALA A 166 26.90 1.90 1.45
C ALA A 166 27.85 1.50 0.31
N PHE A 167 27.75 2.17 -0.84
CA PHE A 167 28.62 1.91 -2.00
C PHE A 167 28.88 3.16 -2.82
N ARG A 168 30.05 3.21 -3.46
CA ARG A 168 30.43 4.25 -4.41
C ARG A 168 29.82 4.00 -5.79
N ILE A 169 29.41 5.08 -6.45
CA ILE A 169 29.09 5.06 -7.89
C ILE A 169 30.34 5.54 -8.65
N PRO A 170 30.92 4.71 -9.54
CA PRO A 170 32.12 5.10 -10.27
C PRO A 170 31.94 6.41 -11.03
N TYR A 171 32.93 7.30 -10.93
CA TYR A 171 32.94 8.61 -11.60
C TYR A 171 31.81 9.56 -11.19
N SER A 172 31.10 9.29 -10.09
CA SER A 172 30.08 10.17 -9.52
C SER A 172 30.41 10.49 -8.05
N PRO A 173 30.16 11.72 -7.58
CA PRO A 173 30.23 12.05 -6.15
C PRO A 173 29.07 11.43 -5.35
N ALA A 174 28.05 10.88 -6.02
CA ALA A 174 26.90 10.29 -5.38
C ALA A 174 27.27 9.02 -4.58
N ILE A 175 26.55 8.82 -3.47
CA ILE A 175 26.70 7.64 -2.63
C ILE A 175 25.40 6.85 -2.66
N GLY A 176 25.52 5.56 -2.96
CA GLY A 176 24.41 4.62 -2.92
C GLY A 176 24.34 3.91 -1.57
N VAL A 177 23.13 3.56 -1.17
CA VAL A 177 22.81 2.75 0.01
C VAL A 177 21.88 1.64 -0.43
N LYS A 178 22.27 0.40 -0.20
CA LYS A 178 21.41 -0.77 -0.34
C LYS A 178 20.83 -1.13 1.02
N LEU A 179 19.53 -0.90 1.20
CA LEU A 179 18.80 -1.28 2.40
C LEU A 179 18.49 -2.80 2.36
N ILE A 180 18.54 -3.43 3.52
CA ILE A 180 18.37 -4.87 3.74
C ILE A 180 17.14 -5.06 4.65
N SER A 181 16.42 -6.16 4.45
CA SER A 181 15.30 -6.54 5.31
C SER A 181 14.20 -5.47 5.42
N THR A 182 13.94 -4.76 4.31
CA THR A 182 12.83 -3.81 4.20
C THR A 182 11.51 -4.54 3.87
N PRO A 183 10.35 -3.99 4.26
CA PRO A 183 10.17 -2.71 4.94
C PRO A 183 10.56 -2.75 6.42
N TRP A 184 11.13 -1.68 6.95
CA TRP A 184 11.50 -1.55 8.37
C TRP A 184 10.30 -1.22 9.27
N THR A 185 9.25 -2.04 9.21
CA THR A 185 8.14 -2.01 10.16
C THR A 185 8.43 -2.94 11.34
N ASP A 186 7.85 -2.66 12.52
CA ASP A 186 8.03 -3.53 13.69
C ASP A 186 7.66 -4.98 13.41
N GLN A 187 6.53 -5.21 12.72
CA GLN A 187 6.10 -6.56 12.37
C GLN A 187 7.11 -7.26 11.46
N HIS A 188 7.56 -6.61 10.38
CA HIS A 188 8.46 -7.24 9.42
C HIS A 188 9.84 -7.52 10.02
N LEU A 189 10.43 -6.54 10.73
CA LEU A 189 11.72 -6.72 11.37
C LEU A 189 11.68 -7.78 12.48
N GLN A 190 10.57 -7.87 13.22
CA GLN A 190 10.40 -8.92 14.23
C GLN A 190 10.38 -10.31 13.57
N ASP A 191 9.75 -10.44 12.40
CA ASP A 191 9.63 -11.71 11.67
C ASP A 191 10.95 -12.16 11.03
N VAL A 192 11.77 -11.22 10.51
CA VAL A 192 12.98 -11.55 9.73
C VAL A 192 14.30 -11.36 10.48
N GLU A 193 14.39 -10.43 11.41
CA GLU A 193 15.61 -10.06 12.16
C GLU A 193 15.46 -10.26 13.67
N GLY A 194 14.23 -10.48 14.16
CA GLY A 194 13.95 -10.68 15.59
C GLY A 194 14.03 -9.40 16.42
N ILE A 195 13.99 -8.21 15.78
CA ILE A 195 14.12 -6.90 16.43
C ILE A 195 12.96 -5.96 16.06
N ALA A 196 12.71 -4.96 16.90
CA ALA A 196 11.81 -3.85 16.60
C ALA A 196 12.51 -2.73 15.80
N ALA A 197 11.75 -1.88 15.12
CA ALA A 197 12.31 -0.76 14.35
C ALA A 197 13.08 0.24 15.24
N GLU A 198 12.60 0.47 16.48
CA GLU A 198 13.31 1.33 17.44
C GLU A 198 14.66 0.75 17.87
N GLN A 199 14.79 -0.59 17.93
CA GLN A 199 16.07 -1.23 18.24
C GLN A 199 17.08 -1.02 17.10
N LEU A 200 16.65 -1.12 15.85
CA LEU A 200 17.49 -0.81 14.69
C LEU A 200 17.97 0.65 14.71
N ARG A 201 17.07 1.59 15.03
CA ARG A 201 17.41 3.01 15.18
C ARG A 201 18.43 3.23 16.30
N GLN A 202 18.26 2.54 17.43
CA GLN A 202 19.20 2.62 18.54
C GLN A 202 20.58 2.03 18.16
N GLU A 203 20.61 0.97 17.36
CA GLU A 203 21.83 0.37 16.84
C GLU A 203 22.62 1.36 15.97
N HIS A 204 21.93 2.05 15.05
CA HIS A 204 22.52 3.12 14.22
C HIS A 204 23.16 4.21 15.08
N ARG A 205 22.42 4.73 16.08
CA ARG A 205 22.93 5.76 16.99
C ARG A 205 24.13 5.28 17.81
N SER A 206 24.08 4.06 18.34
CA SER A 206 25.15 3.51 19.18
C SER A 206 26.50 3.40 18.44
N LYS A 207 26.45 3.23 17.12
CA LYS A 207 27.60 3.18 16.20
C LYS A 207 27.95 4.54 15.59
N GLY A 208 27.44 5.63 16.16
CA GLY A 208 27.79 7.00 15.80
C GLY A 208 27.22 7.45 14.45
N MET A 209 26.14 6.84 13.97
CA MET A 209 25.44 7.36 12.80
C MET A 209 24.84 8.74 13.11
N PRO A 210 25.04 9.76 12.24
CA PRO A 210 24.35 11.04 12.37
C PRO A 210 22.82 10.90 12.32
N ASP A 211 22.10 11.63 13.19
CA ASP A 211 20.64 11.50 13.31
C ASP A 211 19.89 11.81 12.01
N GLU A 212 20.35 12.78 11.22
CA GLU A 212 19.73 13.12 9.92
C GLU A 212 19.79 11.94 8.93
N LEU A 213 20.89 11.18 8.92
CA LEU A 213 21.03 9.98 8.10
C LEU A 213 20.16 8.85 8.63
N ALA A 214 20.16 8.62 9.95
CA ALA A 214 19.33 7.61 10.57
C ALA A 214 17.84 7.83 10.26
N GLN A 215 17.38 9.08 10.34
CA GLN A 215 16.01 9.46 9.99
C GLN A 215 15.69 9.20 8.51
N ILE A 216 16.57 9.59 7.59
CA ILE A 216 16.36 9.35 6.15
C ILE A 216 16.31 7.86 5.85
N LEU A 217 17.25 7.07 6.38
CA LEU A 217 17.30 5.63 6.15
C LEU A 217 16.11 4.92 6.76
N GLU A 218 15.62 5.37 7.92
CA GLU A 218 14.42 4.84 8.52
C GLU A 218 13.17 5.10 7.67
N LEU A 219 12.97 6.34 7.21
CA LEU A 219 11.85 6.69 6.34
C LEU A 219 11.93 5.86 5.04
N ALA A 220 13.10 5.79 4.42
CA ALA A 220 13.30 4.97 3.22
C ALA A 220 13.04 3.48 3.50
N GLY A 221 13.57 2.95 4.62
CA GLY A 221 13.38 1.57 5.04
C GLY A 221 11.92 1.23 5.29
N GLN A 222 11.16 2.09 5.98
CA GLN A 222 9.72 1.91 6.22
C GLN A 222 8.91 1.90 4.92
N ALA A 223 9.32 2.69 3.93
CA ALA A 223 8.68 2.76 2.62
C ALA A 223 9.12 1.66 1.64
N ASP A 224 9.76 0.59 2.14
CA ASP A 224 10.32 -0.52 1.36
C ASP A 224 11.30 -0.09 0.25
N VAL A 225 12.05 0.99 0.45
CA VAL A 225 13.14 1.37 -0.45
C VAL A 225 14.27 0.35 -0.34
N ARG A 226 14.77 -0.15 -1.47
CA ARG A 226 15.90 -1.11 -1.53
C ARG A 226 17.21 -0.46 -1.88
N ILE A 227 17.16 0.58 -2.71
CA ILE A 227 18.34 1.37 -3.10
C ILE A 227 18.00 2.85 -2.92
N LEU A 228 18.81 3.57 -2.17
CA LEU A 228 18.76 5.02 -2.05
C LEU A 228 20.08 5.59 -2.55
N ILE A 229 20.02 6.53 -3.47
CA ILE A 229 21.18 7.29 -3.97
C ILE A 229 21.03 8.72 -3.48
N LEU A 230 22.07 9.22 -2.80
CA LEU A 230 22.22 10.62 -2.46
C LEU A 230 23.14 11.26 -3.49
N ASP A 231 22.58 12.10 -4.35
CA ASP A 231 23.29 12.75 -5.46
C ASP A 231 23.05 14.26 -5.41
N ALA A 232 24.09 15.07 -5.53
CA ALA A 232 23.97 16.53 -5.56
C ALA A 232 23.19 17.04 -6.79
N ASP A 233 23.20 16.27 -7.89
CA ASP A 233 22.54 16.62 -9.15
C ASP A 233 21.05 16.18 -9.18
N ALA A 234 20.61 15.42 -8.17
CA ALA A 234 19.23 14.98 -8.06
C ALA A 234 18.31 16.04 -7.44
N PRO A 235 17.01 16.05 -7.77
CA PRO A 235 16.04 16.94 -7.13
C PRO A 235 15.90 16.66 -5.63
N VAL A 236 15.60 17.72 -4.87
CA VAL A 236 15.17 17.57 -3.46
C VAL A 236 13.87 16.78 -3.40
N LEU A 237 13.74 15.91 -2.40
CA LEU A 237 12.53 15.16 -2.11
C LEU A 237 11.57 16.03 -1.27
N PRO A 238 10.41 16.43 -1.83
CA PRO A 238 9.45 17.22 -1.06
C PRO A 238 8.97 16.46 0.19
N GLY A 239 8.87 17.16 1.31
CA GLY A 239 8.46 16.58 2.59
C GLY A 239 9.59 15.95 3.41
N LEU A 240 10.81 15.89 2.87
CA LEU A 240 12.01 15.52 3.61
C LEU A 240 12.82 16.79 3.96
N SER A 241 13.23 16.93 5.22
CA SER A 241 14.00 18.09 5.70
C SER A 241 15.32 18.26 4.95
N LEU A 242 15.74 19.51 4.78
CA LEU A 242 17.09 19.82 4.27
C LEU A 242 18.10 19.90 5.42
N ALA A 243 19.38 19.72 5.10
CA ALA A 243 20.44 19.84 6.08
C ALA A 243 20.51 21.25 6.66
N GLY A 244 20.39 21.37 7.98
CA GLY A 244 20.48 22.65 8.70
C GLY A 244 19.16 23.42 8.84
N GLU A 245 18.02 22.82 8.47
CA GLU A 245 16.68 23.29 8.85
C GLU A 245 16.23 22.78 10.24
#